data_AF-A0AAW2ISJ9-F1
#
_entry.id   AF-A0AAW2ISJ9-F1
#
_cell.length_a   1.000
_cell.length_b   1.000
_cell.length_c   1.000
_cell.angle_alpha   90.00
_cell.angle_beta   90.00
_cell.angle_gamma   90.00
#
_symmetry.space_group_name_H-M   'P 1'
#
loop_
_entity.id
_entity.type
_entity.pdbx_description
1 polymer ?
#
loop_
_entity_poly.entity_id
_entity_poly.type
_entity_poly.pdbx_seq_one_letter_code
_entity_poly.pdbx_strand_id
1 'polypeptide(L)'
;MALSMGIKDSSWWVFTLPAFLGSKTLLDEYLIFSVLLASLALVLLTWASSPGGTAWKNGRNRSGAVAIPGPRGLPFFGNLITLSRGLAHRSLASMAYSMNAKQLMAFSLGSTPVVVTSDPLLAKEVLTSPHFADRPIKQSARSLMFNRAIGFAPNGTYWRLLRRIAASHLFAPRRIAAHEPGRQKDCAAMLRNIADEQSLKGPFL
;
A
#
# COMPACT_ATOMS: atom_id res chain seq x y z
N MET A 1 -11.07 28.17 -27.16
CA MET A 1 -11.62 26.83 -27.42
C MET A 1 -11.70 26.10 -26.09
N ALA A 2 -12.94 25.81 -25.68
CA ALA A 2 -13.48 24.98 -24.57
C ALA A 2 -12.62 24.64 -23.33
N LEU A 3 -13.25 24.75 -22.14
CA LEU A 3 -13.48 23.61 -21.25
C LEU A 3 -14.61 23.94 -20.27
N SER A 4 -15.84 23.54 -20.61
CA SER A 4 -16.96 23.45 -19.67
C SER A 4 -16.88 22.10 -18.97
N MET A 5 -16.59 22.11 -17.67
CA MET A 5 -16.72 20.94 -16.80
C MET A 5 -18.20 20.73 -16.48
N GLY A 6 -18.87 19.93 -17.30
CA GLY A 6 -20.22 19.45 -17.03
C GLY A 6 -20.21 18.46 -15.86
N ILE A 7 -20.48 18.95 -14.66
CA ILE A 7 -20.86 18.11 -13.53
C ILE A 7 -22.28 17.60 -13.83
N LYS A 8 -22.40 16.31 -14.13
CA LYS A 8 -23.68 15.67 -14.41
C LYS A 8 -24.29 15.25 -13.07
N ASP A 9 -25.15 16.10 -12.50
CA ASP A 9 -25.88 15.79 -11.27
C ASP A 9 -27.01 14.78 -11.56
N SER A 10 -26.64 13.50 -11.58
CA SER A 10 -27.56 12.37 -11.83
C SER A 10 -28.36 11.93 -10.60
N SER A 11 -28.40 12.73 -9.54
CA SER A 11 -28.89 12.31 -8.21
C SER A 11 -30.25 12.92 -7.84
N TRP A 12 -30.88 13.70 -8.72
CA TRP A 12 -32.13 14.42 -8.42
C TRP A 12 -33.31 13.49 -8.06
N TRP A 13 -33.31 12.27 -8.59
CA TRP A 13 -34.32 11.24 -8.29
C TRP A 13 -34.31 10.78 -6.82
N VAL A 14 -33.21 10.98 -6.08
CA VAL A 14 -33.15 10.63 -4.65
C VAL A 14 -34.09 11.50 -3.83
N PHE A 15 -34.31 12.75 -4.25
CA PHE A 15 -35.22 13.68 -3.58
C PHE A 15 -36.69 13.42 -3.88
N THR A 16 -37.02 12.63 -4.92
CA THR A 16 -38.39 12.23 -5.24
C THR A 16 -38.78 10.88 -4.62
N LEU A 17 -37.82 10.09 -4.12
CA LEU A 17 -38.08 8.82 -3.42
C LEU A 17 -39.09 8.93 -2.25
N PRO A 18 -39.03 9.96 -1.37
CA PRO A 18 -39.99 10.09 -0.27
C PRO A 18 -41.43 10.33 -0.73
N ALA A 19 -41.62 10.90 -1.92
CA ALA A 19 -42.95 11.15 -2.48
C ALA A 19 -43.57 9.87 -3.06
N PHE A 20 -42.75 8.93 -3.55
CA PHE A 20 -43.21 7.69 -4.19
C PHE A 20 -43.41 6.53 -3.20
N LEU A 21 -42.52 6.38 -2.22
CA LEU A 21 -42.62 5.33 -1.21
C LEU A 21 -43.38 5.77 0.05
N GLY A 22 -43.47 7.08 0.31
CA GLY A 22 -44.00 7.63 1.55
C GLY A 22 -42.93 7.69 2.65
N SER A 23 -42.79 8.84 3.30
CA SER A 23 -41.76 9.08 4.34
C SER A 23 -41.75 8.04 5.47
N LYS A 24 -42.94 7.54 5.86
CA LYS A 24 -43.08 6.55 6.95
C LYS A 24 -42.55 5.15 6.60
N THR A 25 -42.58 4.75 5.33
CA THR A 25 -42.07 3.45 4.88
C THR A 25 -40.56 3.48 4.68
N LEU A 26 -39.99 4.63 4.27
CA LEU A 26 -38.54 4.80 4.12
C LEU A 26 -37.77 4.79 5.45
N LEU A 27 -38.44 5.19 6.54
CA LEU A 27 -37.91 5.10 7.91
C LEU A 27 -38.39 3.85 8.65
N ASP A 28 -39.08 2.93 7.97
CA ASP A 28 -39.57 1.70 8.58
C ASP A 28 -38.39 0.79 8.93
N GLU A 29 -38.34 0.37 10.19
CA GLU A 29 -37.22 -0.36 10.77
C GLU A 29 -36.94 -1.66 9.99
N TYR A 30 -37.99 -2.39 9.61
CA TYR A 30 -37.89 -3.63 8.83
C TYR A 30 -37.38 -3.39 7.41
N LEU A 31 -37.80 -2.31 6.75
CA LEU A 31 -37.33 -1.99 5.41
C LEU A 31 -35.84 -1.66 5.45
N ILE A 32 -35.41 -0.83 6.41
CA ILE A 32 -33.99 -0.51 6.62
C ILE A 32 -33.18 -1.79 6.87
N PHE A 33 -33.64 -2.67 7.76
CA PHE A 33 -32.96 -3.95 8.02
C PHE A 33 -32.88 -4.83 6.78
N SER A 34 -33.94 -4.92 5.98
CA SER A 34 -33.96 -5.73 4.75
C SER A 34 -32.97 -5.21 3.70
N VAL A 35 -32.88 -3.88 3.51
CA VAL A 35 -31.94 -3.25 2.58
C VAL A 35 -30.50 -3.43 3.06
N LEU A 36 -30.25 -3.25 4.36
CA LEU A 36 -28.94 -3.49 4.96
C LEU A 36 -28.51 -4.95 4.79
N LEU A 37 -29.40 -5.90 5.06
CA LEU A 37 -29.13 -7.33 4.89
C LEU A 37 -28.85 -7.70 3.43
N ALA A 38 -29.64 -7.17 2.49
CA ALA A 38 -29.41 -7.37 1.06
C ALA A 38 -28.06 -6.77 0.61
N SER A 39 -27.70 -5.58 1.10
CA SER A 39 -26.42 -4.95 0.81
C SER A 39 -25.24 -5.76 1.36
N LEU A 40 -25.37 -6.30 2.57
CA LEU A 40 -24.38 -7.17 3.20
C LEU A 40 -24.21 -8.48 2.42
N ALA A 41 -25.32 -9.08 1.99
CA ALA A 41 -25.31 -10.28 1.17
C ALA A 41 -24.59 -10.04 -0.17
N LEU A 42 -24.87 -8.93 -0.86
CA LEU A 42 -24.17 -8.56 -2.10
C LEU A 42 -22.67 -8.36 -1.89
N VAL A 43 -22.28 -7.72 -0.79
CA VAL A 43 -20.87 -7.55 -0.42
C VAL A 43 -20.20 -8.91 -0.19
N LEU A 44 -20.84 -9.82 0.53
CA LEU A 44 -20.31 -11.15 0.80
C LEU A 44 -20.20 -12.00 -0.48
N LEU A 45 -21.20 -11.92 -1.37
CA LEU A 45 -21.19 -12.61 -2.65
C LEU A 45 -20.07 -12.11 -3.57
N THR A 46 -19.89 -10.79 -3.67
CA THR A 46 -18.80 -10.19 -4.45
C THR A 46 -17.43 -10.50 -3.86
N TRP A 47 -17.31 -10.53 -2.53
CA TRP A 47 -16.10 -10.97 -1.83
C TRP A 47 -15.78 -12.45 -2.09
N ALA A 48 -16.76 -13.35 -1.98
CA ALA A 48 -16.57 -14.79 -2.18
C ALA A 48 -16.20 -15.14 -3.64
N SER A 49 -16.77 -14.41 -4.59
CA SER A 49 -16.55 -14.62 -6.03
C SER A 49 -15.23 -14.04 -6.55
N SER A 50 -14.58 -13.15 -5.78
CA SER A 50 -13.36 -12.44 -6.19
C SER A 50 -12.08 -13.12 -5.66
N PRO A 51 -11.21 -13.67 -6.53
CA PRO A 51 -9.90 -14.17 -6.12
C PRO A 51 -8.99 -13.00 -5.75
N GLY A 52 -8.33 -13.07 -4.59
CA GLY A 52 -7.49 -11.98 -4.07
C GLY A 52 -8.24 -10.90 -3.28
N GLY A 53 -9.57 -11.01 -3.16
CA GLY A 53 -10.42 -10.11 -2.36
C GLY A 53 -10.99 -8.92 -3.13
N THR A 54 -11.78 -8.07 -2.46
CA THR A 54 -12.64 -7.04 -3.07
C THR A 54 -11.91 -6.03 -3.98
N ALA A 55 -10.63 -5.77 -3.74
CA ALA A 55 -9.80 -4.89 -4.58
C ALA A 55 -9.55 -5.45 -6.01
N TRP A 56 -9.75 -6.75 -6.21
CA TRP A 56 -9.51 -7.47 -7.47
C TRP A 56 -10.78 -7.79 -8.25
N LYS A 57 -11.92 -7.16 -7.92
CA LYS A 57 -13.21 -7.37 -8.60
C LYS A 57 -13.18 -7.16 -10.12
N ASN A 58 -12.22 -6.39 -10.64
CA ASN A 58 -12.03 -6.14 -12.07
C ASN A 58 -11.29 -7.28 -12.81
N GLY A 59 -10.95 -8.39 -12.14
CA GLY A 59 -10.33 -9.56 -12.76
C GLY A 59 -8.90 -9.35 -13.26
N ARG A 60 -8.22 -8.27 -12.86
CA ARG A 60 -6.85 -7.93 -13.32
C ARG A 60 -5.80 -8.99 -12.95
N ASN A 61 -6.03 -9.79 -11.91
CA ASN A 61 -5.17 -10.91 -11.56
C ASN A 61 -5.32 -12.11 -12.50
N ARG A 62 -6.30 -12.10 -13.39
CA ARG A 62 -6.61 -13.15 -14.38
C ARG A 62 -6.47 -12.67 -15.82
N SER A 63 -6.03 -11.42 -16.06
CA SER A 63 -5.92 -10.88 -17.41
C SER A 63 -4.70 -11.38 -18.18
N GLY A 64 -3.70 -11.96 -17.49
CA GLY A 64 -2.52 -12.55 -18.12
C GLY A 64 -2.72 -14.01 -18.50
N ALA A 65 -1.73 -14.58 -19.19
CA ALA A 65 -1.72 -16.00 -19.58
C ALA A 65 -1.83 -16.96 -18.37
N VAL A 66 -1.32 -16.54 -17.21
CA VAL A 66 -1.40 -17.27 -15.95
C VAL A 66 -2.05 -16.39 -14.91
N ALA A 67 -3.06 -16.93 -14.20
CA ALA A 67 -3.70 -16.24 -13.10
C ALA A 67 -2.76 -16.16 -11.89
N ILE A 68 -2.69 -14.98 -11.26
CA ILE A 68 -1.85 -14.78 -10.07
C ILE A 68 -2.59 -15.33 -8.84
N PRO A 69 -2.06 -16.34 -8.14
CA PRO A 69 -2.68 -16.88 -6.93
C PRO A 69 -2.56 -15.89 -5.77
N GLY A 70 -3.39 -16.04 -4.74
CA GLY A 70 -3.18 -15.32 -3.48
C GLY A 70 -4.35 -15.37 -2.50
N PRO A 71 -4.10 -14.97 -1.24
CA PRO A 71 -5.05 -15.15 -0.16
C PRO A 71 -6.24 -14.22 -0.31
N ARG A 72 -7.43 -14.77 -0.05
CA ARG A 72 -8.64 -13.97 0.12
C ARG A 72 -8.64 -13.43 1.55
N GLY A 73 -8.39 -12.13 1.69
CA GLY A 73 -8.50 -11.45 2.98
C GLY A 73 -9.96 -11.25 3.42
N LEU A 74 -10.19 -10.54 4.52
CA LEU A 74 -11.54 -10.24 5.03
C LEU A 74 -12.32 -9.29 4.08
N PRO A 75 -13.67 -9.31 4.12
CA PRO A 75 -14.46 -8.30 3.41
C PRO A 75 -14.05 -6.89 3.88
N PHE A 76 -13.93 -5.97 2.93
CA PHE A 76 -13.46 -4.58 3.09
C PHE A 76 -12.01 -4.37 3.55
N PHE A 77 -11.53 -5.07 4.58
CA PHE A 77 -10.19 -4.88 5.13
C PHE A 77 -9.10 -5.64 4.36
N GLY A 78 -9.47 -6.65 3.58
CA GLY A 78 -8.49 -7.52 2.94
C GLY A 78 -7.58 -8.18 3.97
N ASN A 79 -6.28 -8.20 3.71
CA ASN A 79 -5.28 -8.78 4.61
C ASN A 79 -4.66 -7.78 5.60
N LEU A 80 -5.25 -6.57 5.77
CA LEU A 80 -4.74 -5.56 6.71
C LEU A 80 -4.61 -6.10 8.14
N ILE A 81 -5.64 -6.82 8.61
CA ILE A 81 -5.68 -7.36 9.98
C ILE A 81 -4.64 -8.48 10.15
N THR A 82 -4.38 -9.26 9.10
CA THR A 82 -3.33 -10.29 9.11
C THR A 82 -1.94 -9.66 9.14
N LEU A 83 -1.75 -8.54 8.44
CA LEU A 83 -0.47 -7.82 8.39
C LEU A 83 -0.21 -6.92 9.59
N SER A 84 -1.25 -6.51 10.33
CA SER A 84 -1.10 -5.67 11.52
C SER A 84 -0.57 -6.45 12.72
N ARG A 85 -0.74 -7.78 12.73
CA ARG A 85 -0.24 -8.66 13.79
C ARG A 85 1.22 -9.04 13.51
N GLY A 86 2.15 -8.25 14.06
CA GLY A 86 3.58 -8.52 14.00
C GLY A 86 4.27 -7.90 12.78
N LEU A 87 5.35 -8.56 12.31
CA LEU A 87 6.17 -8.06 11.21
C LEU A 87 5.54 -8.40 9.86
N ALA A 88 4.99 -7.40 9.18
CA ALA A 88 4.28 -7.58 7.90
C ALA A 88 5.06 -8.39 6.86
N HIS A 89 6.39 -8.19 6.74
CA HIS A 89 7.22 -8.91 5.79
C HIS A 89 7.32 -10.41 6.09
N ARG A 90 7.30 -10.81 7.38
CA ARG A 90 7.27 -12.24 7.78
C ARG A 90 5.93 -12.88 7.44
N SER A 91 4.84 -12.18 7.70
CA SER A 91 3.49 -12.64 7.36
C SER A 91 3.32 -12.79 5.83
N LEU A 92 3.89 -11.87 5.04
CA LEU A 92 3.89 -11.98 3.58
C LEU A 92 4.68 -13.21 3.10
N ALA A 93 5.86 -13.44 3.66
CA ALA A 93 6.69 -14.59 3.32
C ALA A 93 6.02 -15.93 3.67
N SER A 94 5.39 -16.03 4.85
CA SER A 94 4.67 -17.24 5.27
C SER A 94 3.44 -17.50 4.39
N MET A 95 2.68 -16.47 4.05
CA MET A 95 1.55 -16.59 3.12
C MET A 95 2.01 -17.09 1.73
N ALA A 96 3.05 -16.48 1.17
CA ALA A 96 3.59 -16.88 -0.13
C ALA A 96 4.07 -18.34 -0.15
N TYR A 97 4.67 -18.81 0.96
CA TYR A 97 5.08 -20.20 1.12
C TYR A 97 3.88 -21.13 1.22
N SER A 98 2.94 -20.85 2.13
CA SER A 98 1.77 -21.71 2.38
C SER A 98 0.87 -21.92 1.17
N MET A 99 0.82 -20.94 0.27
CA MET A 99 -0.02 -20.96 -0.93
C MET A 99 0.72 -21.40 -2.19
N ASN A 100 2.00 -21.83 -2.08
CA ASN A 100 2.86 -22.10 -3.22
C ASN A 100 2.91 -20.95 -4.25
N ALA A 101 2.85 -19.71 -3.76
CA ALA A 101 2.74 -18.47 -4.53
C ALA A 101 4.02 -17.62 -4.43
N LYS A 102 5.20 -18.28 -4.39
CA LYS A 102 6.49 -17.59 -4.20
C LYS A 102 6.84 -16.65 -5.35
N GLN A 103 6.56 -17.05 -6.60
CA GLN A 103 6.86 -16.23 -7.77
C GLN A 103 6.02 -14.95 -7.78
N LEU A 104 4.69 -15.08 -7.74
CA LEU A 104 3.76 -13.97 -7.65
C LEU A 104 2.58 -14.31 -6.75
N MET A 105 2.24 -13.39 -5.86
CA MET A 105 1.07 -13.45 -5.00
C MET A 105 0.28 -12.15 -5.10
N ALA A 106 -1.02 -12.24 -5.39
CA ALA A 106 -1.93 -11.10 -5.49
C ALA A 106 -2.96 -11.11 -4.34
N PHE A 107 -3.09 -9.99 -3.65
CA PHE A 107 -4.06 -9.85 -2.56
C PHE A 107 -4.53 -8.41 -2.36
N SER A 108 -5.55 -8.24 -1.52
CA SER A 108 -6.15 -6.94 -1.20
C SER A 108 -5.61 -6.41 0.13
N LEU A 109 -5.22 -5.13 0.13
CA LEU A 109 -4.90 -4.36 1.32
C LEU A 109 -5.94 -3.24 1.44
N GLY A 110 -7.02 -3.51 2.17
CA GLY A 110 -8.23 -2.68 2.10
C GLY A 110 -8.75 -2.60 0.65
N SER A 111 -8.94 -1.39 0.15
CA SER A 111 -9.33 -1.14 -1.25
C SER A 111 -8.17 -1.17 -2.25
N THR A 112 -6.92 -1.35 -1.80
CA THR A 112 -5.74 -1.30 -2.67
C THR A 112 -5.32 -2.71 -3.13
N PRO A 113 -5.24 -2.98 -4.44
CA PRO A 113 -4.70 -4.24 -4.95
C PRO A 113 -3.18 -4.25 -4.80
N VAL A 114 -2.62 -5.34 -4.27
CA VAL A 114 -1.18 -5.51 -4.02
C VAL A 114 -0.69 -6.80 -4.65
N VAL A 115 0.47 -6.73 -5.29
CA VAL A 115 1.21 -7.90 -5.81
C VAL A 115 2.55 -7.96 -5.11
N VAL A 116 2.94 -9.16 -4.67
CA VAL A 116 4.22 -9.43 -4.02
C VAL A 116 4.91 -10.58 -4.75
N THR A 117 6.22 -10.47 -4.89
CA THR A 117 7.10 -11.57 -5.28
C THR A 117 8.04 -11.91 -4.14
N SER A 118 8.20 -13.21 -3.87
CA SER A 118 9.19 -13.76 -2.93
C SER A 118 10.26 -14.57 -3.67
N ASP A 119 10.37 -14.39 -4.99
CA ASP A 119 11.36 -15.02 -5.84
C ASP A 119 12.44 -14.01 -6.27
N PRO A 120 13.74 -14.32 -6.10
CA PRO A 120 14.81 -13.36 -6.38
C PRO A 120 14.97 -13.04 -7.87
N LEU A 121 14.67 -13.98 -8.77
CA LEU A 121 14.79 -13.76 -10.22
C LEU A 121 13.70 -12.79 -10.68
N LEU A 122 12.46 -13.04 -10.25
CA LEU A 122 11.34 -12.17 -10.56
C LEU A 122 11.46 -10.79 -9.90
N ALA A 123 11.98 -10.73 -8.66
CA ALA A 123 12.28 -9.47 -8.00
C ALA A 123 13.30 -8.64 -8.80
N LYS A 124 14.33 -9.27 -9.36
CA LYS A 124 15.30 -8.60 -10.24
C LYS A 124 14.63 -8.04 -11.50
N GLU A 125 13.77 -8.81 -12.15
CA GLU A 125 13.02 -8.33 -13.33
C GLU A 125 12.15 -7.12 -13.02
N VAL A 126 11.37 -7.18 -11.92
CA VAL A 126 10.52 -6.07 -11.49
C VAL A 126 11.36 -4.82 -11.16
N LEU A 127 12.47 -4.97 -10.44
CA LEU A 127 13.30 -3.83 -10.02
C LEU A 127 14.12 -3.19 -11.14
N THR A 128 14.38 -3.92 -12.23
CA THR A 128 15.15 -3.44 -13.38
C THR A 128 14.26 -2.92 -14.51
N SER A 129 13.00 -3.35 -14.57
CA SER A 129 12.07 -3.01 -15.64
C SER A 129 11.59 -1.55 -15.56
N PRO A 130 11.58 -0.81 -16.69
CA PRO A 130 11.10 0.57 -16.72
C PRO A 130 9.60 0.69 -16.44
N HIS A 131 8.82 -0.38 -16.64
CA HIS A 131 7.37 -0.40 -16.41
C HIS A 131 6.99 -0.31 -14.93
N PHE A 132 7.90 -0.71 -14.03
CA PHE A 132 7.71 -0.65 -12.57
C PHE A 132 8.51 0.47 -11.91
N ALA A 133 9.08 1.39 -12.71
CA ALA A 133 9.89 2.49 -12.19
C ALA A 133 9.05 3.63 -11.60
N ASP A 134 7.76 3.71 -11.93
CA ASP A 134 6.89 4.77 -11.42
C ASP A 134 6.47 4.52 -9.96
N ARG A 135 6.35 5.60 -9.19
CA ARG A 135 6.00 5.59 -7.77
C ARG A 135 4.81 6.54 -7.54
N PRO A 136 3.57 6.03 -7.52
CA PRO A 136 2.41 6.88 -7.28
C PRO A 136 2.53 7.52 -5.89
N ILE A 137 2.25 8.82 -5.83
CA ILE A 137 2.39 9.61 -4.61
C ILE A 137 1.39 9.11 -3.57
N LYS A 138 1.90 8.58 -2.45
CA LYS A 138 1.06 8.20 -1.31
C LYS A 138 0.49 9.45 -0.65
N GLN A 139 -0.78 9.40 -0.24
CA GLN A 139 -1.43 10.51 0.46
C GLN A 139 -0.68 10.93 1.72
N SER A 140 -0.11 9.97 2.46
CA SER A 140 0.73 10.23 3.63
C SER A 140 1.98 11.05 3.28
N ALA A 141 2.68 10.72 2.19
CA ALA A 141 3.85 11.47 1.73
C ALA A 141 3.47 12.90 1.30
N ARG A 142 2.28 13.08 0.69
CA ARG A 142 1.76 14.42 0.36
C ARG A 142 1.43 15.22 1.62
N SER A 143 0.83 14.58 2.64
CA SER A 143 0.49 15.23 3.91
C SER A 143 1.73 15.72 4.66
N LEU A 144 2.85 15.01 4.55
CA LEU A 144 4.14 15.38 5.15
C LEU A 144 4.98 16.31 4.27
N MET A 145 4.42 16.86 3.18
CA MET A 145 5.14 17.68 2.18
C MET A 145 6.38 16.98 1.57
N PHE A 146 6.41 15.64 1.62
CA PHE A 146 7.50 14.82 1.07
C PHE A 146 7.28 14.39 -0.38
N ASN A 147 6.25 14.90 -1.06
CA ASN A 147 5.98 14.59 -2.47
C ASN A 147 7.15 14.94 -3.42
N ARG A 148 8.04 15.86 -3.02
CA ARG A 148 9.24 16.24 -3.78
C ARG A 148 10.53 15.59 -3.26
N ALA A 149 10.47 14.87 -2.14
CA ALA A 149 11.64 14.20 -1.60
C ALA A 149 12.11 13.08 -2.55
N ILE A 150 13.42 12.88 -2.64
CA ILE A 150 14.05 11.92 -3.58
C ILE A 150 13.47 10.49 -3.50
N GLY A 151 13.00 10.07 -2.32
CA GLY A 151 12.39 8.75 -2.10
C GLY A 151 10.92 8.61 -2.53
N PHE A 152 10.21 9.72 -2.72
CA PHE A 152 8.76 9.75 -3.00
C PHE A 152 8.39 10.49 -4.30
N ALA A 153 9.35 11.18 -4.93
CA ALA A 153 9.11 11.86 -6.19
C ALA A 153 8.83 10.84 -7.33
N PRO A 154 7.84 11.11 -8.20
CA PRO A 154 7.52 10.24 -9.32
C PRO A 154 8.67 10.18 -10.32
N ASN A 155 8.72 9.12 -11.12
CA ASN A 155 9.79 8.96 -12.11
C ASN A 155 9.69 10.05 -13.19
N GLY A 156 10.79 10.77 -13.41
CA GLY A 156 10.83 11.88 -14.36
C GLY A 156 12.18 12.59 -14.36
N THR A 157 12.29 13.65 -15.16
CA THR A 157 13.51 14.47 -15.27
C THR A 157 13.94 15.04 -13.91
N TYR A 158 12.97 15.51 -13.12
CA TYR A 158 13.21 16.01 -11.76
C TYR A 158 13.85 14.95 -10.84
N TRP A 159 13.27 13.74 -10.77
CA TRP A 159 13.81 12.67 -9.94
C TRP A 159 15.20 12.21 -10.40
N ARG A 160 15.44 12.14 -11.72
CA ARG A 160 16.76 11.80 -12.28
C ARG A 160 17.81 12.85 -11.93
N LEU A 161 17.45 14.14 -11.96
CA LEU A 161 18.33 15.24 -11.54
C LEU A 161 18.68 15.11 -10.05
N LEU A 162 17.70 14.87 -9.18
CA LEU A 162 17.93 14.65 -7.75
C LEU A 162 18.87 13.47 -7.51
N ARG A 163 18.65 12.33 -8.20
CA ARG A 163 19.54 11.15 -8.12
C ARG A 163 20.96 11.47 -8.58
N ARG A 164 21.12 12.23 -9.67
CA ARG A 164 22.43 12.65 -10.17
C ARG A 164 23.15 13.51 -9.14
N ILE A 165 22.50 14.54 -8.60
CA ILE A 165 23.08 15.44 -7.58
C ILE A 165 23.45 14.65 -6.32
N ALA A 166 22.55 13.79 -5.84
CA ALA A 166 22.80 12.97 -4.66
C ALA A 166 24.01 12.03 -4.88
N ALA A 167 24.08 11.36 -6.02
CA ALA A 167 25.19 10.47 -6.35
C ALA A 167 26.53 11.23 -6.50
N SER A 168 26.53 12.41 -7.12
CA SER A 168 27.75 13.17 -7.39
C SER A 168 28.27 13.99 -6.21
N HIS A 169 27.40 14.43 -5.29
CA HIS A 169 27.78 15.37 -4.23
C HIS A 169 27.55 14.87 -2.80
N LEU A 170 26.59 13.97 -2.58
CA LEU A 170 26.32 13.43 -1.24
C LEU A 170 26.98 12.07 -1.05
N PHE A 171 26.78 11.17 -2.02
CA PHE A 171 27.23 9.79 -1.97
C PHE A 171 28.45 9.49 -2.84
N ALA A 172 29.16 10.53 -3.29
CA ALA A 172 30.41 10.34 -4.02
C ALA A 172 31.47 9.72 -3.10
N PRO A 173 32.31 8.76 -3.57
CA PRO A 173 33.30 8.09 -2.74
C PRO A 173 34.20 9.05 -1.95
N ARG A 174 34.66 10.14 -2.59
CA ARG A 174 35.45 11.20 -1.92
C ARG A 174 34.69 11.88 -0.79
N ARG A 175 33.39 12.10 -0.95
CA ARG A 175 32.54 12.73 0.08
C ARG A 175 32.27 11.75 1.22
N ILE A 176 32.06 10.47 0.91
CA ILE A 176 31.91 9.42 1.93
C ILE A 176 33.15 9.30 2.80
N ALA A 177 34.35 9.29 2.18
CA ALA A 177 35.64 9.27 2.86
C ALA A 177 35.87 10.55 3.70
N ALA A 178 35.56 11.73 3.15
CA ALA A 178 35.72 12.99 3.89
C ALA A 178 34.88 13.06 5.18
N HIS A 179 33.72 12.37 5.24
CA HIS A 179 32.87 12.32 6.44
C HIS A 179 33.19 11.14 7.37
N GLU A 180 34.15 10.29 7.02
CA GLU A 180 34.52 9.13 7.83
C GLU A 180 34.97 9.49 9.25
N PRO A 181 35.84 10.50 9.48
CA PRO A 181 36.29 10.83 10.83
C PRO A 181 35.14 11.27 11.75
N GLY A 182 34.15 12.00 11.19
CA GLY A 182 32.94 12.38 11.92
C GLY A 182 32.13 11.16 12.35
N ARG A 183 31.86 10.23 11.42
CA ARG A 183 31.15 8.99 11.73
C ARG A 183 31.88 8.14 12.78
N GLN A 184 33.21 8.06 12.70
CA GLN A 184 34.01 7.34 13.70
C GLN A 184 33.88 7.98 15.08
N LYS A 185 33.92 9.31 15.16
CA LYS A 185 33.72 10.06 16.41
C LYS A 185 32.33 9.82 17.00
N ASP A 186 31.28 9.89 16.17
CA ASP A 186 29.90 9.65 16.60
C ASP A 186 29.70 8.22 17.11
N CYS A 187 30.26 7.22 16.40
CA CYS A 187 30.27 5.83 16.85
C CYS A 187 31.00 5.65 18.19
N ALA A 188 32.18 6.27 18.36
CA ALA A 188 32.93 6.20 19.60
C ALA A 188 32.17 6.83 20.77
N ALA A 189 31.49 7.96 20.54
CA ALA A 189 30.64 8.59 21.54
C ALA A 189 29.45 7.70 21.92
N MET A 190 28.77 7.10 20.93
CA MET A 190 27.66 6.18 21.17
C MET A 190 28.10 4.96 22.01
N LEU A 191 29.25 4.36 21.68
CA LEU A 191 29.78 3.21 22.43
C LEU A 191 30.14 3.56 23.87
N ARG A 192 30.75 4.74 24.10
CA ARG A 192 31.03 5.23 25.46
C ARG A 192 29.74 5.41 26.26
N ASN A 193 28.74 6.07 25.68
CA ASN A 193 27.45 6.26 26.36
C ASN A 193 26.79 4.93 26.73
N ILE A 194 26.84 3.92 25.85
CA ILE A 194 26.33 2.58 26.15
C ILE A 194 27.10 1.95 27.31
N ALA A 195 28.43 2.06 27.33
CA ALA A 195 29.27 1.51 28.40
C ALA A 195 29.00 2.22 29.74
N ASP A 196 28.88 3.54 29.74
CA ASP A 196 28.55 4.34 30.92
C ASP A 196 27.17 3.94 31.47
N GLU A 197 26.15 3.82 30.61
CA GLU A 197 24.82 3.35 31.02
C GLU A 197 24.85 1.93 31.61
N GLN A 198 25.59 1.02 31.00
CA GLN A 198 25.77 -0.35 31.52
C GLN A 198 26.46 -0.35 32.88
N SER A 199 27.44 0.53 33.10
CA SER A 199 28.13 0.65 34.39
C SER A 199 27.23 1.18 35.51
N LEU A 200 26.28 2.06 35.17
CA LEU A 200 25.36 2.68 36.13
C LEU A 200 24.14 1.81 36.44
N LYS A 201 23.59 1.10 35.44
CA LYS A 201 22.31 0.35 35.56
C LYS A 201 22.49 -1.17 35.62
N GLY A 202 23.72 -1.67 35.45
CA GLY A 202 23.99 -3.09 35.30
C GLY A 202 23.63 -3.61 33.90
N PRO A 203 23.92 -4.89 33.59
CA PRO A 203 23.55 -5.48 32.31
C PRO A 203 22.03 -5.51 32.14
N PHE A 204 21.53 -5.08 30.98
CA PHE A 204 20.12 -5.22 30.60
C PHE A 204 19.80 -6.72 30.50
N LEU A 205 19.16 -7.27 31.54
CA LEU A 205 18.49 -8.57 31.52
C LEU A 205 17.09 -8.44 30.92
#